data_AF-A0A3D5N3G4-F1
#
_entry.id   AF-A0A3D5N3G4-F1
#
_cell.length_a   1.000
_cell.length_b   1.000
_cell.length_c   1.000
_cell.angle_alpha   90.00
_cell.angle_beta   90.00
_cell.angle_gamma   90.00
#
_symmetry.space_group_name_H-M   'P 1'
#
loop_
_entity.id
_entity.type
_entity.pdbx_description
1 polymer ?
#
loop_
_entity_poly.entity_id
_entity_poly.type
_entity_poly.pdbx_seq_one_letter_code
_entity_poly.pdbx_strand_id
1 'polypeptide(L)'
;MLCGLVADVAKGNDATCFKDEDGRPWAKIAAYRHGASISHSRGWVVVAVAIDPGLLIGVDLEYRDEGRSIPEMAEQIGLPRTTSVSDFYDAWCRYEAIFKATGESDPVVQLDLSSVVLPVPADFASRLVMVDAGEKSHQDSINR
;
A
#
# COMPACT_ATOMS: atom_id res chain seq x y z
N MET A 1 14.05 -8.81 1.41
CA MET A 1 13.82 -7.53 0.69
C MET A 1 13.35 -6.44 1.65
N LEU A 2 12.16 -6.56 2.27
CA LEU A 2 11.69 -5.57 3.26
C LEU A 2 12.69 -5.30 4.40
N CYS A 3 13.20 -6.35 5.07
CA CYS A 3 14.17 -6.15 6.17
C CYS A 3 15.46 -5.44 5.74
N GLY A 4 15.87 -5.61 4.48
CA GLY A 4 17.02 -4.89 3.93
C GLY A 4 16.72 -3.40 3.78
N LEU A 5 15.58 -3.06 3.15
CA LEU A 5 15.14 -1.67 3.03
C LEU A 5 14.92 -1.01 4.40
N VAL A 6 14.38 -1.75 5.36
CA VAL A 6 14.20 -1.25 6.74
C VAL A 6 15.54 -0.97 7.41
N ALA A 7 16.55 -1.82 7.23
CA ALA A 7 17.90 -1.57 7.74
C ALA A 7 18.53 -0.33 7.09
N ASP A 8 18.32 -0.12 5.79
CA ASP A 8 18.79 1.07 5.07
C ASP A 8 18.13 2.36 5.60
N VAL A 9 16.80 2.34 5.78
CA VAL A 9 16.03 3.45 6.36
C VAL A 9 16.43 3.73 7.81
N ALA A 10 16.75 2.68 8.57
CA ALA A 10 17.14 2.79 9.96
C ALA A 10 18.49 3.48 10.19
N LYS A 11 19.35 3.58 9.15
CA LYS A 11 20.64 4.29 9.21
C LYS A 11 21.50 3.90 10.43
N GLY A 12 21.54 2.60 10.74
CA GLY A 12 22.32 2.04 11.85
C GLY A 12 21.60 1.97 13.19
N ASN A 13 20.34 2.43 13.29
CA ASN A 13 19.49 2.18 14.45
C ASN A 13 18.99 0.73 14.49
N ASP A 14 18.62 0.26 15.69
CA ASP A 14 17.94 -1.01 15.86
C ASP A 14 16.65 -1.05 15.06
N ALA A 15 16.51 -2.08 14.23
CA ALA A 15 15.40 -2.22 13.31
C ALA A 15 14.91 -3.65 13.20
N THR A 16 13.59 -3.85 13.27
CA THR A 16 12.95 -5.15 13.06
C THR A 16 11.71 -5.02 12.20
N CYS A 17 11.39 -6.09 11.47
CA CYS A 17 10.13 -6.21 10.73
C CYS A 17 9.20 -7.15 11.47
N PHE A 18 7.92 -6.84 11.47
CA PHE A 18 6.88 -7.69 12.05
C PHE A 18 5.59 -7.58 11.22
N LYS A 19 4.60 -8.40 11.55
CA LYS A 19 3.25 -8.31 11.00
C LYS A 19 2.27 -8.05 12.14
N ASP A 20 1.20 -7.31 11.88
CA ASP A 20 0.07 -7.25 12.80
C ASP A 20 -0.86 -8.46 12.62
N GLU A 21 -2.00 -8.45 13.32
CA GLU A 21 -2.98 -9.53 13.35
C GLU A 21 -3.62 -9.79 11.97
N ASP A 22 -3.74 -8.74 11.15
CA ASP A 22 -4.24 -8.82 9.77
C ASP A 22 -3.16 -9.21 8.76
N GLY A 23 -1.93 -9.44 9.23
CA GLY A 23 -0.79 -9.82 8.41
C GLY A 23 -0.12 -8.64 7.68
N ARG A 24 -0.55 -7.39 7.93
CA ARG A 24 0.07 -6.20 7.35
C ARG A 24 1.49 -6.04 7.90
N PRO A 25 2.49 -5.80 7.03
CA PRO A 25 3.87 -5.65 7.49
C PRO A 25 4.09 -4.28 8.14
N TRP A 26 4.98 -4.27 9.13
CA TRP A 26 5.42 -3.07 9.83
C TRP A 26 6.91 -3.11 10.10
N ALA A 27 7.52 -1.94 10.23
CA ALA A 27 8.88 -1.78 10.70
C ALA A 27 8.89 -1.13 12.08
N LYS A 28 9.75 -1.61 12.97
CA LYS A 28 10.08 -0.95 14.24
C LYS A 28 11.50 -0.41 14.13
N ILE A 29 11.70 0.90 14.19
CA ILE A 29 13.00 1.56 14.07
C ILE A 29 13.18 2.47 15.29
N ALA A 30 14.28 2.32 16.03
CA ALA A 30 14.55 3.12 17.24
C ALA A 30 13.35 3.19 18.22
N ALA A 31 12.65 2.06 18.39
CA ALA A 31 11.42 1.86 19.16
C ALA A 31 10.10 2.42 18.58
N TYR A 32 10.14 3.20 17.51
CA TYR A 32 8.95 3.72 16.84
C TYR A 32 8.43 2.80 15.74
N ARG A 33 7.13 2.86 15.48
CA ARG A 33 6.47 2.06 14.44
C ARG A 33 6.35 2.86 13.15
N HIS A 34 6.79 2.26 12.06
CA HIS A 34 6.80 2.83 10.71
C HIS A 34 5.96 1.95 9.79
N GLY A 35 5.09 2.59 9.00
CA GLY A 35 4.33 1.89 7.96
C GLY A 35 5.27 1.18 6.99
N ALA A 36 4.91 -0.04 6.62
CA ALA A 36 5.57 -0.77 5.55
C ALA A 36 4.52 -1.40 4.63
N SER A 37 4.85 -1.53 3.35
CA SER A 37 3.98 -2.19 2.38
C SER A 37 4.80 -2.89 1.32
N ILE A 38 4.27 -3.99 0.80
CA ILE A 38 4.89 -4.81 -0.23
C ILE A 38 3.81 -5.15 -1.26
N SER A 39 4.16 -5.04 -2.55
CA SER A 39 3.38 -5.63 -3.63
C SER A 39 4.30 -6.33 -4.61
N HIS A 40 3.77 -7.34 -5.29
CA HIS A 40 4.51 -8.08 -6.30
C HIS A 40 3.57 -8.51 -7.43
N SER A 41 4.05 -8.42 -8.66
CA SER A 41 3.31 -8.92 -9.82
C SER A 41 4.31 -9.40 -10.87
N ARG A 42 4.08 -10.60 -11.40
CA ARG A 42 5.05 -11.32 -12.25
C ARG A 42 6.45 -11.36 -11.59
N GLY A 43 7.48 -10.94 -12.32
CA GLY A 43 8.87 -10.92 -11.83
C GLY A 43 9.27 -9.70 -11.00
N TRP A 44 8.34 -8.80 -10.68
CA TRP A 44 8.62 -7.54 -10.01
C TRP A 44 8.10 -7.52 -8.57
N VAL A 45 8.88 -6.91 -7.68
CA VAL A 45 8.51 -6.67 -6.28
C VAL A 45 8.79 -5.21 -5.97
N VAL A 46 7.83 -4.53 -5.35
CA VAL A 46 7.97 -3.17 -4.83
C VAL A 46 7.76 -3.21 -3.33
N VAL A 47 8.63 -2.49 -2.61
CA VAL A 47 8.60 -2.38 -1.15
C VAL A 47 8.65 -0.89 -0.81
N ALA A 48 7.78 -0.46 0.08
CA ALA A 48 7.75 0.90 0.61
C ALA A 48 7.84 0.86 2.15
N VAL A 49 8.60 1.80 2.72
CA VAL A 49 8.75 1.99 4.18
C VAL A 49 8.66 3.49 4.45
N ALA A 50 7.81 3.88 5.39
CA ALA A 50 7.71 5.26 5.83
C ALA A 50 8.95 5.66 6.64
N ILE A 51 9.54 6.82 6.31
CA ILE A 51 10.69 7.35 7.05
C ILE A 51 10.23 7.89 8.42
N ASP A 52 9.15 8.65 8.43
CA ASP A 52 8.59 9.19 9.67
C ASP A 52 7.63 8.18 10.33
N PRO A 53 7.66 8.06 11.67
CA PRO A 53 6.73 7.20 12.39
C PRO A 53 5.31 7.77 12.34
N GLY A 54 4.31 6.90 12.54
CA GLY A 54 2.90 7.31 12.52
C GLY A 54 2.29 7.47 11.12
N LEU A 55 3.09 7.31 10.06
CA LEU A 55 2.58 7.25 8.69
C LEU A 55 2.16 5.82 8.32
N LEU A 56 0.95 5.70 7.77
CA LEU A 56 0.47 4.52 7.07
C LEU A 56 0.94 4.59 5.62
N ILE A 57 1.40 3.46 5.08
CA ILE A 57 1.87 3.36 3.71
C ILE A 57 1.26 2.15 3.02
N GLY A 58 0.90 2.31 1.76
CA GLY A 58 0.36 1.24 0.93
C GLY A 58 0.93 1.36 -0.47
N VAL A 59 1.46 0.25 -0.99
CA VAL A 59 1.95 0.18 -2.36
C VAL A 59 1.25 -0.93 -3.09
N ASP A 60 0.90 -0.66 -4.35
CA ASP A 60 0.43 -1.69 -5.25
C ASP A 60 1.11 -1.61 -6.62
N LEU A 61 1.28 -2.79 -7.22
CA LEU A 61 1.94 -3.02 -8.49
C LEU A 61 1.20 -4.15 -9.19
N GLU A 62 0.71 -3.92 -10.41
CA GLU A 62 0.04 -4.96 -11.18
C GLU A 62 0.47 -4.98 -12.64
N TYR A 63 0.71 -6.19 -13.16
CA TYR A 63 0.85 -6.41 -14.59
C TYR A 63 -0.52 -6.30 -15.28
N ARG A 64 -0.57 -5.56 -16.37
CA ARG A 64 -1.79 -5.35 -17.17
C ARG A 64 -2.13 -6.60 -17.96
N ASP A 65 -2.88 -7.51 -17.33
CA ASP A 65 -3.31 -8.77 -17.94
C ASP A 65 -4.65 -8.59 -18.65
N GLU A 66 -4.60 -8.48 -19.98
CA GLU A 66 -5.78 -8.37 -20.85
C GLU A 66 -6.66 -9.63 -20.84
N GLY A 67 -6.17 -10.77 -20.34
CA GLY A 67 -6.91 -12.02 -20.26
C GLY A 67 -7.88 -12.11 -19.07
N ARG A 68 -7.89 -11.13 -18.16
CA ARG A 68 -8.79 -11.10 -17.02
C ARG A 68 -10.18 -10.57 -17.37
N SER A 69 -11.16 -10.89 -16.53
CA SER A 69 -12.53 -10.37 -16.63
C SER A 69 -12.61 -8.92 -16.13
N ILE A 70 -11.92 -8.01 -16.84
CA ILE A 70 -11.83 -6.58 -16.48
C ILE A 70 -13.21 -5.94 -16.28
N PRO A 71 -14.23 -6.19 -17.12
CA PRO A 71 -15.55 -5.59 -16.91
C PRO A 71 -16.19 -5.96 -15.56
N GLU A 72 -16.04 -7.19 -15.10
CA GLU A 72 -16.61 -7.67 -13.83
C GLU A 72 -15.84 -7.13 -12.63
N MET A 73 -14.50 -7.09 -12.72
CA MET A 73 -13.65 -6.52 -11.67
C MET A 73 -13.83 -5.01 -11.55
N ALA A 74 -14.00 -4.30 -12.67
CA ALA A 74 -14.25 -2.86 -12.67
C ALA A 74 -15.52 -2.51 -11.89
N GLU A 75 -16.60 -3.27 -12.08
CA GLU A 75 -17.88 -3.07 -11.39
C GLU A 75 -17.75 -3.22 -9.86
N GLN A 76 -16.90 -4.14 -9.39
CA GLN A 76 -16.66 -4.38 -7.95
C GLN A 76 -16.05 -3.17 -7.23
N ILE A 77 -15.26 -2.35 -7.93
CA ILE A 77 -14.65 -1.14 -7.38
C ILE A 77 -15.37 0.14 -7.84
N GLY A 78 -16.61 0.01 -8.32
CA GLY A 78 -17.46 1.14 -8.70
C GLY A 78 -17.13 1.79 -10.05
N LEU A 79 -16.35 1.12 -10.89
CA LEU A 79 -16.03 1.59 -12.25
C LEU A 79 -17.01 1.04 -13.29
N PRO A 80 -17.26 1.77 -14.39
CA PRO A 80 -18.06 1.26 -15.49
C PRO A 80 -17.47 -0.01 -16.11
N ARG A 81 -18.32 -0.95 -16.53
CA ARG A 81 -17.91 -2.17 -17.26
C ARG A 81 -17.20 -1.89 -18.59
N THR A 82 -17.34 -0.68 -19.12
CA THR A 82 -16.69 -0.18 -20.34
C THR A 82 -15.31 0.42 -20.10
N THR A 83 -14.80 0.39 -18.87
CA THR A 83 -13.47 0.91 -18.52
C THR A 83 -12.39 0.20 -19.33
N SER A 84 -11.42 0.96 -19.85
CA SER A 84 -10.30 0.39 -20.58
C SER A 84 -9.42 -0.46 -19.66
N VAL A 85 -8.69 -1.44 -20.20
CA VAL A 85 -7.73 -2.24 -19.42
C VAL A 85 -6.74 -1.32 -18.68
N SER A 86 -6.25 -0.28 -19.36
CA SER A 86 -5.28 0.64 -18.76
C SER A 86 -5.88 1.39 -17.57
N ASP A 87 -7.05 2.00 -17.75
CA ASP A 87 -7.70 2.79 -16.70
C ASP A 87 -8.13 1.91 -15.52
N PHE A 88 -8.58 0.68 -15.81
CA PHE A 88 -8.92 -0.29 -14.78
C PHE A 88 -7.71 -0.58 -13.89
N TYR A 89 -6.56 -0.95 -14.46
CA TYR A 89 -5.38 -1.30 -13.66
C TYR A 89 -4.82 -0.10 -12.89
N ASP A 90 -4.92 1.11 -13.44
CA ASP A 90 -4.52 2.33 -12.73
C ASP A 90 -5.40 2.62 -11.52
N ALA A 91 -6.71 2.41 -11.66
CA ALA A 91 -7.69 2.56 -10.59
C ALA A 91 -7.62 1.41 -9.58
N TRP A 92 -7.42 0.18 -10.04
CA TRP A 92 -7.23 -1.01 -9.21
C TRP A 92 -5.99 -0.87 -8.31
N CYS A 93 -4.85 -0.46 -8.87
CA CYS A 93 -3.65 -0.20 -8.06
C CYS A 93 -3.92 0.90 -7.02
N ARG A 94 -4.73 1.92 -7.34
CA ARG A 94 -5.06 2.98 -6.39
C ARG A 94 -5.91 2.41 -5.26
N TYR A 95 -6.92 1.64 -5.62
CA TYR A 95 -7.83 0.98 -4.69
C TYR A 95 -7.07 0.08 -3.71
N GLU A 96 -6.23 -0.81 -4.23
CA GLU A 96 -5.40 -1.73 -3.44
C GLU A 96 -4.35 -0.99 -2.60
N ALA A 97 -3.69 0.03 -3.14
CA ALA A 97 -2.71 0.81 -2.36
C ALA A 97 -3.38 1.53 -1.18
N ILE A 98 -4.59 2.06 -1.35
CA ILE A 98 -5.35 2.66 -0.25
C ILE A 98 -5.74 1.59 0.77
N PHE A 99 -6.33 0.48 0.33
CA PHE A 99 -6.69 -0.64 1.21
C PHE A 99 -5.47 -1.15 2.00
N LYS A 100 -4.31 -1.30 1.35
CA LYS A 100 -3.06 -1.72 1.98
C LYS A 100 -2.51 -0.70 2.98
N ALA A 101 -2.79 0.60 2.81
CA ALA A 101 -2.39 1.63 3.76
C ALA A 101 -3.36 1.71 4.95
N THR A 102 -4.67 1.75 4.70
CA THR A 102 -5.68 2.15 5.70
C THR A 102 -6.57 1.01 6.17
N GLY A 103 -6.74 -0.03 5.36
CA GLY A 103 -7.73 -1.10 5.56
C GLY A 103 -9.13 -0.73 5.02
N GLU A 104 -9.29 0.47 4.47
CA GLU A 104 -10.56 0.90 3.87
C GLU A 104 -10.81 0.16 2.55
N SER A 105 -12.00 -0.40 2.38
CA SER A 105 -12.38 -1.18 1.20
C SER A 105 -13.59 -0.60 0.45
N ASP A 106 -14.27 0.40 1.01
CA ASP A 106 -15.33 1.15 0.34
C ASP A 106 -14.74 2.15 -0.67
N PRO A 107 -14.93 1.93 -1.99
CA PRO A 107 -14.40 2.81 -3.02
C PRO A 107 -14.82 4.28 -2.87
N VAL A 108 -15.99 4.55 -2.28
CA VAL A 108 -16.50 5.91 -2.07
C VAL A 108 -15.67 6.64 -1.02
N VAL A 109 -15.35 5.98 0.10
CA VAL A 109 -14.52 6.55 1.17
C VAL A 109 -13.09 6.79 0.67
N GLN A 110 -12.61 5.94 -0.23
CA GLN A 110 -11.27 6.06 -0.80
C GLN A 110 -11.09 7.23 -1.77
N LEU A 111 -12.16 7.91 -2.24
CA LEU A 111 -12.05 8.97 -3.25
C LEU A 111 -11.20 10.16 -2.80
N ASP A 112 -11.20 10.47 -1.50
CA ASP A 112 -10.54 11.67 -0.97
C ASP A 112 -9.03 11.51 -0.72
N LEU A 113 -8.49 10.29 -0.88
CA LEU A 113 -7.08 10.02 -0.60
C LEU A 113 -6.20 10.25 -1.84
N SER A 114 -5.11 10.99 -1.63
CA SER A 114 -4.11 11.21 -2.67
C SER A 114 -3.23 9.97 -2.88
N SER A 115 -2.73 9.81 -4.10
CA SER A 115 -1.81 8.73 -4.47
C SER A 115 -0.78 9.23 -5.47
N VAL A 116 0.37 8.57 -5.52
CA VAL A 116 1.44 8.84 -6.49
C VAL A 116 1.63 7.60 -7.37
N VAL A 117 1.88 7.81 -8.66
CA VAL A 117 2.27 6.72 -9.58
C VAL A 117 3.77 6.50 -9.44
N LEU A 118 4.20 5.25 -9.24
CA LEU A 118 5.62 4.91 -9.23
C LEU A 118 6.10 4.69 -10.67
N PRO A 119 7.36 5.06 -10.99
CA PRO A 119 7.93 4.77 -12.30
C PRO A 119 8.12 3.25 -12.45
N VAL A 120 7.31 2.64 -13.31
CA VAL A 120 7.35 1.21 -13.62
C VAL A 120 7.32 1.00 -15.13
N PRO A 121 7.71 -0.18 -15.63
CA PRO A 121 7.55 -0.51 -17.05
C PRO A 121 6.10 -0.33 -17.54
N ALA A 122 5.93 -0.03 -18.83
CA ALA A 122 4.64 0.40 -19.40
C ALA A 122 3.52 -0.66 -19.30
N ASP A 123 3.90 -1.94 -19.23
CA ASP A 123 3.01 -3.09 -19.04
C ASP A 123 2.52 -3.25 -17.59
N PHE A 124 2.96 -2.38 -16.68
CA PHE A 124 2.52 -2.36 -15.29
C PHE A 124 1.73 -1.09 -14.96
N ALA A 125 0.85 -1.21 -13.97
CA ALA A 125 0.29 -0.10 -13.21
C ALA A 125 0.89 -0.13 -11.81
N SER A 126 0.99 1.03 -11.17
CA SER A 126 1.45 1.11 -9.80
C SER A 126 0.87 2.32 -9.08
N ARG A 127 0.72 2.21 -7.76
CA ARG A 127 0.36 3.32 -6.88
C ARG A 127 1.05 3.21 -5.54
N LEU A 128 1.43 4.36 -5.00
CA LEU A 128 1.87 4.55 -3.64
C LEU A 128 0.91 5.51 -2.94
N VAL A 129 0.49 5.15 -1.74
CA VAL A 129 -0.37 5.94 -0.87
C VAL A 129 0.32 6.10 0.47
N MET A 130 0.21 7.31 1.02
CA MET A 130 0.68 7.64 2.34
C MET A 130 -0.41 8.42 3.07
N VAL A 131 -0.73 8.01 4.28
CA VAL A 131 -1.79 8.62 5.11
C VAL A 131 -1.22 8.84 6.50
N ASP A 132 -1.47 10.01 7.07
CA ASP A 132 -1.19 10.25 8.48
C ASP A 132 -2.17 9.41 9.32
N ALA A 133 -1.66 8.56 10.22
CA ALA A 133 -2.52 7.78 11.11
C ALA A 133 -3.36 8.67 12.05
N GLY A 134 -3.03 9.97 12.16
CA GLY A 134 -3.60 10.90 13.14
C GLY A 134 -3.31 10.44 14.57
N GLU A 135 -3.74 11.21 15.57
CA GLU A 135 -3.62 10.87 17.01
C GLU A 135 -4.45 9.64 17.44
N LYS A 136 -4.74 8.69 16.56
CA LYS A 136 -5.35 7.40 16.96
C LYS A 136 -4.35 6.42 17.59
N SER A 137 -3.10 6.83 17.86
CA SER A 137 -2.06 5.98 18.45
C SER A 137 -1.71 6.26 19.92
N HIS A 138 -2.43 7.14 20.63
CA HIS A 138 -2.11 7.48 22.02
C HIS A 138 -3.06 6.94 23.10
N GLN A 139 -4.02 6.07 22.76
CA GLN A 139 -5.04 5.62 23.74
C GLN A 139 -5.05 4.14 24.12
N ASP A 140 -4.11 3.33 23.62
CA ASP A 140 -4.00 1.91 24.03
C ASP A 140 -2.85 1.62 25.01
N SER A 141 -2.24 2.64 25.62
CA SER A 141 -1.15 2.46 26.60
C SER A 141 -1.56 2.63 28.06
N ILE A 142 -2.85 2.69 28.38
CA ILE A 142 -3.34 2.72 29.77
C ILE A 142 -4.50 1.73 29.91
N ASN A 143 -4.17 0.43 29.95
CA ASN A 143 -4.84 -0.60 30.74
C ASN A 143 -4.42 -1.99 30.25
N ARG A 144 -3.24 -2.46 30.67
CA ARG A 144 -2.98 -3.85 31.09
C ARG A 144 -1.90 -3.86 32.16
#